data_AF-A0A6L7TUF1-F1
#
_entry.id   AF-A0A6L7TUF1-F1
#
_cell.length_a   1.000
_cell.length_b   1.000
_cell.length_c   1.000
_cell.angle_alpha   90.00
_cell.angle_beta   90.00
_cell.angle_gamma   90.00
#
_symmetry.space_group_name_H-M   'P 1'
#
loop_
_entity.id
_entity.type
_entity.pdbx_description
1 polymer ?
#
loop_
_entity_poly.entity_id
_entity_poly.type
_entity_poly.pdbx_seq_one_letter_code
_entity_poly.pdbx_strand_id
1 'polypeptide(L)'
;MGRRQQYVYHVEPEVFPDDFPDRLDRFRQAAGFTWGGLARELRVNARTVRRWKAGSRVGSGHLISLFALAARLGLLHHLLPEAGKPVAATELDTGSGGCAVCLAIQD
;
A
#
# COMPACT_ATOMS: atom_id res chain seq x y z
N MET A 1 -30.77 19.45 14.68
CA MET A 1 -29.76 18.47 15.14
C MET A 1 -29.24 17.72 13.92
N GLY A 2 -28.02 18.00 13.46
CA GLY A 2 -27.46 17.40 12.25
C GLY A 2 -27.02 15.95 12.48
N ARG A 3 -27.46 15.02 11.62
CA ARG A 3 -27.00 13.63 11.65
C ARG A 3 -25.52 13.61 11.28
N ARG A 4 -24.64 13.21 12.20
CA ARG A 4 -23.26 12.85 11.87
C ARG A 4 -23.32 11.62 10.97
N GLN A 5 -23.05 11.81 9.69
CA GLN A 5 -22.92 10.72 8.74
C GLN A 5 -21.63 9.95 9.11
N GLN A 6 -21.78 8.77 9.71
CA GLN A 6 -20.65 7.87 9.96
C GLN A 6 -20.13 7.40 8.60
N TYR A 7 -18.91 7.79 8.26
CA TYR A 7 -18.17 7.16 7.17
C TYR A 7 -17.77 5.77 7.63
N VAL A 8 -18.47 4.76 7.11
CA VAL A 8 -18.07 3.36 7.23
C VAL A 8 -17.03 3.11 6.15
N TYR A 9 -15.75 3.10 6.54
CA TYR A 9 -14.69 2.66 5.65
C TYR A 9 -14.88 1.16 5.40
N HIS A 10 -15.42 0.82 4.23
CA HIS A 10 -15.32 -0.53 3.68
C HIS A 10 -13.88 -0.71 3.20
N VAL A 11 -12.99 -1.06 4.14
CA VAL A 11 -11.68 -1.57 3.77
C VAL A 11 -11.95 -2.98 3.27
N GLU A 12 -11.97 -3.16 1.94
CA GLU A 12 -11.78 -4.50 1.39
C GLU A 12 -10.55 -5.10 2.09
N PRO A 13 -10.54 -6.40 2.43
CA PRO A 13 -9.36 -7.00 3.04
C PRO A 13 -8.23 -6.95 2.01
N GLU A 14 -7.51 -5.82 1.98
CA GLU A 14 -6.36 -5.62 1.12
C GLU A 14 -5.35 -6.68 1.55
N VAL A 15 -5.20 -7.66 0.67
CA VAL A 15 -4.18 -8.68 0.75
C VAL A 15 -2.85 -7.95 0.81
N PHE A 16 -2.12 -8.13 1.91
CA PHE A 16 -0.79 -7.55 2.01
C PHE A 16 0.08 -8.18 0.91
N PRO A 17 0.81 -7.39 0.11
CA PRO A 17 1.49 -7.93 -1.06
C PRO A 17 2.49 -9.02 -0.67
N ASP A 18 2.37 -10.20 -1.28
CA ASP A 18 3.28 -11.33 -1.03
C ASP A 18 4.71 -11.03 -1.49
N ASP A 19 4.89 -10.11 -2.44
CA ASP A 19 6.18 -9.66 -2.97
C ASP A 19 6.82 -8.53 -2.12
N PHE A 20 6.20 -8.16 -1.00
CA PHE A 20 6.74 -7.14 -0.09
C PHE A 20 8.17 -7.44 0.40
N PRO A 21 8.56 -8.69 0.75
CA PRO A 21 9.93 -9.00 1.13
C PRO A 21 10.95 -8.67 0.04
N ASP A 22 10.61 -8.94 -1.23
CA ASP A 22 11.49 -8.66 -2.36
C ASP A 22 11.58 -7.16 -2.65
N ARG A 23 10.48 -6.43 -2.50
CA ARG A 23 10.46 -4.96 -2.55
C ARG A 23 11.34 -4.35 -1.45
N LEU A 24 11.22 -4.86 -0.23
CA LEU A 24 12.02 -4.41 0.91
C LEU A 24 13.52 -4.66 0.68
N ASP A 25 13.89 -5.81 0.11
CA ASP A 25 15.29 -6.11 -0.19
C ASP A 25 15.83 -5.22 -1.31
N ARG A 26 15.07 -4.99 -2.39
CA ARG A 26 15.46 -4.03 -3.44
C ARG A 26 15.66 -2.63 -2.91
N PHE A 27 14.71 -2.13 -2.11
CA PHE A 27 14.84 -0.83 -1.45
C PHE A 27 16.11 -0.76 -0.58
N ARG A 28 16.35 -1.78 0.25
CA ARG A 28 17.54 -1.85 1.11
C ARG A 28 18.83 -1.79 0.28
N GLN A 29 18.90 -2.55 -0.80
CA GLN A 29 20.06 -2.57 -1.69
C GLN A 29 20.28 -1.21 -2.36
N ALA A 30 19.23 -0.60 -2.91
CA ALA A 30 19.29 0.71 -3.54
C ALA A 30 19.69 1.83 -2.55
N ALA A 31 19.24 1.74 -1.30
CA ALA A 31 19.62 2.66 -0.24
C ALA A 31 21.01 2.40 0.35
N GLY A 32 21.73 1.36 -0.10
CA GLY A 32 23.06 1.01 0.42
C GLY A 32 23.07 0.51 1.86
N PHE A 33 21.93 0.07 2.40
CA PHE A 33 21.84 -0.36 3.79
C PHE A 33 22.19 -1.84 3.98
N THR A 34 22.86 -2.14 5.09
CA THR A 34 22.81 -3.49 5.67
C THR A 34 21.46 -3.69 6.38
N TRP A 35 21.06 -4.93 6.65
CA TRP A 35 19.83 -5.20 7.42
C TRP A 35 19.85 -4.56 8.81
N GLY A 36 21.02 -4.52 9.46
CA GLY A 36 21.20 -3.83 10.74
C GLY A 36 21.15 -2.31 10.58
N GLY A 37 21.71 -1.76 9.50
CA GLY A 37 21.64 -0.34 9.18
C GLY A 37 20.19 0.12 8.96
N LEU A 38 19.43 -0.63 8.16
CA LEU A 38 18.02 -0.35 7.93
C LEU A 38 17.20 -0.38 9.23
N ALA A 39 17.45 -1.36 10.11
CA ALA A 39 16.78 -1.43 11.41
C ALA A 39 17.09 -0.21 12.29
N ARG A 40 18.34 0.27 12.27
CA ARG A 40 18.75 1.48 13.00
C ARG A 40 18.08 2.74 12.44
N GLU A 41 18.04 2.90 11.12
CA GLU A 41 17.36 4.04 10.48
C GLU A 41 15.87 4.07 10.79
N LEU A 42 15.22 2.90 10.81
CA LEU A 42 13.81 2.77 11.16
C LEU A 42 13.55 2.76 12.67
N ARG A 43 14.61 2.82 13.50
CA ARG A 43 14.54 2.72 14.97
C ARG A 43 13.77 1.48 15.47
N VAL A 44 13.90 0.36 14.77
CA VAL A 44 13.30 -0.92 15.13
C VAL A 44 14.37 -1.97 15.46
N ASN A 45 13.96 -3.04 16.13
CA ASN A 45 14.85 -4.17 16.37
C ASN A 45 15.17 -4.90 15.05
N ALA A 46 16.41 -5.33 14.85
CA ALA A 46 16.83 -6.13 13.69
C ALA A 46 15.99 -7.41 13.52
N ARG A 47 15.50 -8.01 14.61
CA ARG A 47 14.58 -9.16 14.56
C ARG A 47 13.26 -8.80 13.88
N THR A 48 12.77 -7.58 14.06
CA THR A 48 11.55 -7.08 13.41
C THR A 48 11.75 -7.03 11.90
N VAL A 49 12.86 -6.46 11.43
CA VAL A 49 13.16 -6.40 9.99
C VAL A 49 13.36 -7.79 9.38
N ARG A 50 14.00 -8.71 10.12
CA ARG A 50 14.12 -10.12 9.68
C ARG A 50 12.76 -10.81 9.53
N ARG A 51 11.79 -10.51 10.39
CA ARG A 51 10.43 -11.04 10.26
C ARG A 51 9.75 -10.52 9.01
N TRP A 52 9.94 -9.24 8.66
CA TRP A 52 9.40 -8.69 7.41
C TRP A 52 10.02 -9.34 6.19
N LYS A 53 11.33 -9.59 6.20
CA LYS A 53 12.01 -10.37 5.17
C LYS A 53 11.44 -11.80 5.05
N ALA A 54 10.98 -12.38 6.16
CA ALA A 54 10.34 -13.70 6.16
C ALA A 54 8.85 -13.65 5.79
N GLY A 55 8.31 -12.51 5.34
CA GLY A 55 6.91 -12.37 4.92
C GLY A 55 5.93 -12.02 6.05
N SER A 56 6.40 -11.72 7.26
CA SER A 56 5.50 -11.22 8.31
C SER A 56 4.96 -9.85 7.92
N ARG A 57 3.63 -9.67 8.07
CA ARG A 57 2.96 -8.39 7.84
C ARG A 57 3.59 -7.27 8.68
N VAL A 58 3.81 -6.13 8.03
CA VAL A 58 4.33 -4.92 8.68
C VAL A 58 3.17 -4.17 9.33
N GLY A 59 3.33 -3.79 10.59
CA GLY A 59 2.34 -2.95 11.27
C GLY A 59 2.30 -1.54 10.66
N SER A 60 1.12 -0.91 10.66
CA SER A 60 0.88 0.35 9.96
C SER A 60 1.85 1.48 10.34
N GLY A 61 2.20 1.61 11.62
CA GLY A 61 3.17 2.60 12.08
C GLY A 61 4.57 2.40 11.46
N HIS A 62 5.01 1.15 11.34
CA HIS A 62 6.30 0.83 10.71
C HIS A 62 6.27 1.00 9.19
N LEU A 63 5.13 0.74 8.53
CA LEU A 63 4.96 1.04 7.11
C LEU A 63 5.10 2.54 6.84
N ILE A 64 4.48 3.38 7.67
CA ILE A 64 4.62 4.83 7.56
C ILE A 64 6.08 5.25 7.70
N SER A 65 6.81 4.75 8.70
CA SER A 65 8.23 5.06 8.87
C SER A 65 9.07 4.60 7.68
N LEU A 66 8.79 3.41 7.14
CA LEU A 66 9.47 2.87 5.97
C LEU A 66 9.21 3.73 4.72
N PHE A 67 7.96 4.10 4.45
CA PHE A 67 7.61 4.96 3.32
C PHE A 67 8.17 6.38 3.48
N ALA A 68 8.14 6.95 4.68
CA ALA A 68 8.75 8.25 4.94
C ALA A 68 10.27 8.21 4.69
N LEU A 69 10.95 7.14 5.11
CA LEU A 69 12.37 6.94 4.81
C LEU A 69 12.61 6.80 3.31
N ALA A 70 11.83 5.98 2.62
CA ALA A 70 11.97 5.77 1.18
C ALA A 70 11.69 7.04 0.37
N ALA A 71 10.68 7.82 0.75
CA ALA A 71 10.36 9.11 0.14
C ALA A 71 11.51 10.12 0.34
N ARG A 72 12.06 10.22 1.56
CA ARG A 72 13.22 11.08 1.86
C ARG A 72 14.44 10.74 1.01
N LEU A 73 14.60 9.48 0.61
CA LEU A 73 15.71 9.01 -0.23
C LEU A 73 15.38 9.03 -1.73
N GLY A 74 14.16 9.38 -2.15
CA GLY A 74 13.72 9.29 -3.55
C GLY A 74 13.53 7.85 -4.07
N LEU A 75 13.40 6.88 -3.17
CA LEU A 75 13.36 5.43 -3.47
C LEU A 75 11.97 4.80 -3.25
N LEU A 76 10.92 5.61 -3.16
CA LEU A 76 9.57 5.14 -2.86
C LEU A 76 9.05 4.10 -3.88
N HIS A 77 9.44 4.26 -5.14
CA HIS A 77 9.09 3.37 -6.25
C HIS A 77 9.57 1.91 -6.05
N HIS A 78 10.57 1.67 -5.20
CA HIS A 78 11.00 0.30 -4.87
C HIS A 78 10.01 -0.43 -3.96
N LEU A 79 9.23 0.31 -3.17
CA LEU A 79 8.24 -0.25 -2.22
C LEU A 79 6.82 -0.20 -2.77
N LEU A 80 6.53 0.80 -3.59
CA LEU A 80 5.28 1.01 -4.28
C LEU A 80 5.56 1.00 -5.80
N PRO A 81 5.68 -0.18 -6.44
CA PRO A 81 5.63 -0.23 -7.89
C PRO A 81 4.27 0.33 -8.31
N GLU A 82 4.29 1.21 -9.32
CA GLU A 82 3.14 1.94 -9.87
C GLU A 82 1.79 1.29 -9.57
N ALA A 83 0.86 2.07 -9.01
CA ALA A 83 -0.57 1.77 -8.96
C ALA A 83 -1.18 1.75 -10.39
N GLY A 84 -0.55 0.97 -11.27
CA GLY A 84 -0.63 1.01 -12.71
C GLY A 84 -0.92 -0.37 -13.30
N LYS A 85 -1.84 -1.09 -12.68
CA LYS A 85 -2.96 -1.63 -13.45
C LYS A 85 -4.21 -1.11 -12.75
N PRO A 86 -5.18 -0.50 -13.47
CA PRO A 86 -6.52 -0.52 -12.94
C PRO A 86 -6.79 -1.99 -12.62
N VAL A 87 -7.06 -2.29 -11.35
CA VAL A 87 -7.78 -3.50 -11.00
C VAL A 87 -9.00 -3.42 -11.90
N ALA A 88 -8.99 -4.19 -12.99
CA ALA A 88 -10.10 -4.26 -13.91
C ALA A 88 -11.29 -4.48 -12.99
N ALA A 89 -12.19 -3.48 -12.95
CA ALA A 89 -13.39 -3.52 -12.17
C ALA A 89 -14.00 -4.89 -12.47
N THR A 90 -13.81 -5.82 -11.53
CA THR A 90 -14.40 -7.15 -11.63
C THR A 90 -15.86 -6.86 -11.81
N GLU A 91 -16.36 -7.31 -12.97
CA GLU A 91 -17.71 -7.14 -13.45
C GLU A 91 -18.66 -6.96 -12.28
N LEU A 92 -19.19 -5.74 -12.15
CA LEU A 92 -20.49 -5.56 -11.55
C LEU A 92 -21.40 -6.45 -12.39
N ASP A 93 -21.64 -7.66 -11.90
CA ASP A 93 -22.81 -8.48 -12.20
C ASP A 93 -23.99 -7.55 -12.02
N THR A 94 -24.34 -6.90 -13.13
CA THR A 94 -25.50 -6.05 -13.26
C THR A 94 -26.66 -7.02 -13.34
N GLY A 95 -27.00 -7.58 -12.18
CA GLY A 95 -28.30 -8.13 -11.92
C GLY A 95 -29.32 -7.02 -12.17
N SER A 96 -29.79 -6.96 -13.41
CA SER A 96 -31.15 -6.63 -13.81
C SER A 96 -31.90 -5.68 -12.86
N GLY A 97 -31.83 -4.38 -13.15
CA GLY A 97 -32.65 -3.38 -12.46
C GLY A 97 -32.44 -1.99 -13.06
N GLY A 98 -33.26 -1.63 -14.06
CA GLY A 98 -33.06 -0.48 -14.92
C GLY A 98 -32.96 0.89 -14.23
N CYS A 99 -32.22 1.80 -14.85
CA CYS A 99 -32.78 3.03 -15.41
C CYS A 99 -31.67 3.75 -16.19
N ALA A 100 -31.78 3.73 -17.52
CA ALA A 100 -30.99 4.58 -18.38
C ALA A 100 -31.44 6.03 -18.20
N VAL A 101 -30.55 6.89 -17.73
CA VAL A 101 -30.58 8.32 -18.08
C VAL A 101 -29.21 8.65 -18.62
N CYS A 102 -29.05 8.42 -19.92
CA CYS A 102 -28.11 9.14 -20.73
C CYS A 102 -28.69 10.54 -20.92
N LEU A 103 -28.03 11.58 -20.42
CA LEU A 103 -28.13 12.88 -21.06
C LEU A 103 -26.73 13.48 -21.17
N ALA A 104 -26.18 13.34 -22.37
CA ALA A 104 -25.08 14.15 -22.86
C ALA A 104 -25.53 15.61 -22.96
N ILE A 105 -24.72 16.55 -22.46
CA ILE A 105 -24.63 17.91 -23.03
C ILE A 105 -23.17 18.34 -22.93
N GLN A 106 -22.48 18.31 -24.07
CA GLN A 106 -21.34 19.16 -24.40
C GLN A 106 -21.88 20.33 -25.23
N ASP A 107 -21.28 21.50 -25.00
CA ASP A 107 -21.45 22.82 -25.66
C ASP A 107 -22.80 23.55 -25.50
#